data_AF-X7S8J4-F1
#
_entry.id   AF-X7S8J4-F1
#
_cell.length_a   1.000
_cell.length_b   1.000
_cell.length_c   1.000
_cell.angle_alpha   90.00
_cell.angle_beta   90.00
_cell.angle_gamma   90.00
#
_symmetry.space_group_name_H-M   'P 1'
#
loop_
_entity.id
_entity.type
_entity.pdbx_description
1 polymer ?
#
loop_
_entity_poly.entity_id
_entity_poly.type
_entity_poly.pdbx_seq_one_letter_code
_entity_poly.pdbx_strand_id
1 'polypeptide(L)'
;DVLFAKITPCMENGKGGVARNLKNNIGFGTTEIHVIRPIPNVSNSQWLYHLTRLPLFRKDAEIHMTGSAGQKRVPTTYLASFKIKVPPIELQNKFAERVEKIEKLSFNFWAPLFFDIFNDKREVA
;
A
#
# COMPACT_ATOMS: atom_id res chain seq x y z
N ASP A 1 1.14 -7.90 -7.03
CA ASP A 1 0.75 -6.54 -7.44
C ASP A 1 0.58 -5.65 -6.22
N VAL A 2 0.89 -4.36 -6.37
CA VAL A 2 0.69 -3.33 -5.36
C VAL A 2 -0.50 -2.47 -5.77
N LEU A 3 -1.42 -2.28 -4.83
CA LEU A 3 -2.61 -1.46 -4.97
C LEU A 3 -2.31 -0.09 -4.36
N PHE A 4 -2.49 0.96 -5.15
CA PHE A 4 -2.34 2.35 -4.71
C PHE A 4 -3.64 3.11 -5.00
N ALA A 5 -4.32 3.62 -3.96
CA ALA A 5 -5.54 4.38 -4.15
C ALA A 5 -5.26 5.65 -4.96
N LYS A 6 -6.08 5.92 -5.98
CA LYS A 6 -5.84 7.06 -6.89
C LYS A 6 -6.58 8.33 -6.49
N ILE A 7 -7.66 8.23 -5.71
CA ILE A 7 -8.62 9.31 -5.47
C ILE A 7 -8.57 9.86 -4.04
N THR A 8 -8.90 11.14 -3.86
CA THR A 8 -9.12 11.79 -2.55
C THR A 8 -10.36 11.22 -1.84
N PRO A 9 -10.35 11.06 -0.50
CA PRO A 9 -9.22 11.21 0.41
C PRO A 9 -8.41 9.91 0.58
N CYS A 10 -8.74 8.85 -0.17
CA CYS A 10 -8.13 7.54 -0.02
C CYS A 10 -6.62 7.55 -0.28
N MET A 11 -6.17 8.26 -1.32
CA MET A 11 -4.75 8.42 -1.65
C MET A 11 -4.00 9.17 -0.54
N GLU A 12 -4.54 10.30 -0.10
CA GLU A 12 -3.97 11.14 0.97
C GLU A 12 -3.82 10.36 2.27
N ASN A 13 -4.81 9.53 2.60
CA ASN A 13 -4.78 8.62 3.76
C ASN A 13 -3.81 7.43 3.58
N GLY A 14 -3.15 7.30 2.44
CA GLY A 14 -2.20 6.23 2.15
C GLY A 14 -2.87 4.87 1.99
N LYS A 15 -4.14 4.83 1.58
CA LYS A 15 -4.84 3.56 1.34
C LYS A 15 -4.18 2.83 0.17
N GLY A 16 -3.89 1.56 0.40
CA GLY A 16 -3.23 0.69 -0.56
C GLY A 16 -2.88 -0.62 0.10
N GLY A 17 -2.21 -1.50 -0.63
CA GLY A 17 -1.79 -2.79 -0.09
C GLY A 17 -1.09 -3.67 -1.12
N VAL A 18 -0.49 -4.76 -0.65
CA VAL A 18 0.08 -5.78 -1.52
C VAL A 18 -0.92 -6.91 -1.68
N ALA A 19 -1.38 -7.14 -2.90
CA ALA A 19 -2.22 -8.29 -3.21
C ALA A 19 -1.36 -9.56 -3.22
N ARG A 20 -1.70 -10.51 -2.33
CA ARG A 20 -1.00 -11.78 -2.14
C ARG A 20 -2.02 -12.92 -2.10
N ASN A 21 -1.57 -14.12 -2.48
CA ASN A 21 -2.32 -15.37 -2.31
C ASN A 21 -3.76 -15.31 -2.87
N LEU A 22 -3.94 -14.67 -4.03
CA LEU A 22 -5.26 -14.56 -4.66
C LEU A 22 -5.71 -15.95 -5.13
N LYS A 23 -6.98 -16.30 -4.87
CA LYS A 23 -7.61 -17.53 -5.36
C LYS A 23 -7.59 -17.50 -6.89
N ASN A 24 -6.65 -18.23 -7.50
CA ASN A 24 -6.35 -18.30 -8.94
C ASN A 24 -5.47 -17.17 -9.50
N ASN A 25 -4.71 -16.45 -8.67
CA ASN A 25 -3.81 -15.36 -9.08
C ASN A 25 -4.50 -14.16 -9.78
N ILE A 26 -5.84 -14.06 -9.70
CA ILE A 26 -6.63 -12.99 -10.32
C ILE A 26 -7.34 -12.20 -9.22
N GLY A 27 -7.36 -10.88 -9.37
CA GLY A 27 -8.12 -9.96 -8.52
C GLY A 27 -8.89 -8.96 -9.36
N PHE A 28 -10.08 -8.59 -8.89
CA PHE A 28 -10.91 -7.53 -9.47
C PHE A 28 -10.99 -6.37 -8.49
N GLY A 29 -10.94 -5.15 -9.01
CA GLY A 29 -10.95 -3.95 -8.20
C GLY A 29 -11.68 -2.81 -8.90
N THR A 30 -11.98 -1.77 -8.13
CA THR A 30 -12.48 -0.51 -8.67
C THR A 30 -11.46 0.12 -9.62
N THR A 31 -11.94 0.94 -10.55
CA THR A 31 -11.08 1.80 -11.36
C THR A 31 -10.36 2.84 -10.51
N GLU A 32 -10.78 3.09 -9.27
CA GLU A 32 -10.19 4.06 -8.32
C GLU A 32 -8.88 3.61 -7.66
N ILE A 33 -8.22 2.59 -8.22
CA ILE A 33 -6.93 2.07 -7.76
C ILE A 33 -5.98 1.99 -8.95
N HIS A 34 -4.74 2.43 -8.75
CA HIS A 34 -3.62 2.10 -9.63
C HIS A 34 -3.03 0.74 -9.23
N VAL A 35 -2.83 -0.11 -10.23
CA VAL A 35 -2.14 -1.40 -10.07
C VAL A 35 -0.69 -1.24 -10.49
N ILE A 36 0.23 -1.29 -9.52
CA ILE A 36 1.67 -1.25 -9.76
C ILE A 36 2.17 -2.69 -9.74
N ARG A 37 2.52 -3.21 -10.92
CA ARG A 37 3.05 -4.56 -11.08
C ARG A 37 4.57 -4.55 -10.94
N PRO A 38 5.15 -5.36 -10.03
CA PRO A 38 6.60 -5.49 -9.94
C PRO A 38 7.17 -6.08 -11.24
N ILE A 39 8.30 -5.55 -11.67
CA ILE A 39 9.13 -6.13 -12.73
C ILE A 39 9.99 -7.26 -12.11
N PRO A 40 9.97 -8.48 -12.67
CA PRO A 40 10.80 -9.60 -12.19
C PRO A 40 12.27 -9.23 -12.11
N ASN A 41 12.95 -9.64 -11.02
CA ASN A 41 14.37 -9.38 -10.74
C ASN A 41 14.79 -7.90 -10.66
N VAL A 42 13.85 -6.96 -10.78
CA VAL A 42 14.13 -5.51 -10.72
C VAL A 42 13.45 -4.88 -9.51
N SER A 43 12.24 -5.32 -9.17
CA SER A 43 11.47 -4.69 -8.09
C SER A 43 10.69 -5.71 -7.25
N ASN A 44 10.65 -5.48 -5.94
CA ASN A 44 9.87 -6.26 -4.99
C ASN A 44 8.56 -5.52 -4.63
N SER A 45 7.44 -6.25 -4.55
CA SER A 45 6.12 -5.67 -4.24
C SER A 45 6.06 -4.99 -2.86
N GLN A 46 6.73 -5.54 -1.84
CA GLN A 46 6.76 -4.93 -0.51
C GLN A 46 7.53 -3.62 -0.50
N TRP A 47 8.70 -3.60 -1.16
CA TRP A 47 9.44 -2.36 -1.31
C TRP A 47 8.63 -1.29 -2.06
N LEU A 48 7.99 -1.66 -3.18
CA LEU A 48 7.11 -0.75 -3.94
C LEU A 48 5.92 -0.23 -3.10
N TYR A 49 5.29 -1.08 -2.30
CA TYR A 49 4.23 -0.64 -1.40
C TYR A 49 4.72 0.38 -0.38
N HIS A 50 5.89 0.14 0.24
CA HIS A 50 6.48 1.10 1.17
C HIS A 50 6.90 2.41 0.48
N LEU A 51 7.36 2.37 -0.77
CA LEU A 51 7.58 3.56 -1.58
C LEU A 51 6.31 4.41 -1.68
N THR A 52 5.16 3.80 -1.98
CA THR A 52 3.88 4.54 -2.08
C THR A 52 3.40 5.14 -0.75
N ARG A 53 3.92 4.66 0.38
CA ARG A 53 3.58 5.19 1.72
C ARG A 53 4.48 6.32 2.16
N LEU A 54 5.62 6.54 1.51
CA LEU A 54 6.55 7.60 1.88
C LEU A 54 5.84 8.96 1.86
N PRO A 55 6.04 9.82 2.88
CA PRO A 55 5.44 11.15 2.90
C PRO A 55 5.81 11.98 1.67
N LEU A 56 7.05 11.87 1.19
CA LEU A 56 7.52 12.57 -0.02
C LEU A 56 6.75 12.12 -1.26
N PHE A 57 6.58 10.80 -1.45
CA PHE A 57 5.82 10.27 -2.57
C PHE A 57 4.36 10.74 -2.55
N ARG A 58 3.70 10.69 -1.39
CA ARG A 58 2.30 11.08 -1.28
C ARG A 58 2.09 12.57 -1.47
N LYS A 59 2.97 13.41 -0.90
CA LYS A 59 2.91 14.87 -1.11
C LYS A 59 3.11 15.22 -2.58
N ASP A 60 4.07 14.59 -3.25
CA ASP A 60 4.30 14.83 -4.67
C ASP A 60 3.12 14.34 -5.53
N ALA A 61 2.56 13.17 -5.20
CA ALA A 61 1.35 12.65 -5.86
C ALA A 61 0.15 13.58 -5.68
N GLU A 62 -0.02 14.16 -4.49
CA GLU A 62 -1.07 15.13 -4.15
C GLU A 62 -0.99 16.40 -5.00
N ILE A 63 0.21 16.96 -5.17
CA ILE A 63 0.47 18.14 -6.00
C ILE A 63 0.08 17.89 -7.46
N HIS A 64 0.32 16.67 -7.95
CA HIS A 64 0.01 16.28 -9.33
C HIS A 64 -1.43 15.77 -9.53
N MET A 65 -2.28 15.78 -8.50
CA MET A 65 -3.67 15.34 -8.66
C MET A 65 -4.47 16.31 -9.53
N THR A 66 -5.32 15.74 -10.37
CA THR A 66 -6.21 16.48 -11.29
C THR A 66 -7.67 16.25 -10.91
N GLY A 67 -8.54 17.22 -11.20
CA GLY A 67 -9.98 17.16 -10.89
C GLY A 67 -10.49 18.41 -10.18
N SER A 68 -11.80 18.46 -9.94
CA SER A 68 -12.50 19.59 -9.33
C SER A 68 -13.41 19.12 -8.18
N ALA A 69 -13.94 20.08 -7.40
CA ALA A 69 -14.95 19.84 -6.35
C ALA A 69 -14.60 18.72 -5.34
N GLY A 70 -13.34 18.65 -4.90
CA GLY A 70 -12.87 17.67 -3.90
C GLY A 70 -12.65 16.24 -4.42
N GLN A 71 -12.97 15.97 -5.69
CA GLN A 71 -12.78 14.65 -6.31
C GLN A 71 -11.57 14.67 -7.23
N LYS A 72 -10.38 14.72 -6.62
CA LYS A 72 -9.11 14.72 -7.34
C LYS A 72 -8.57 13.30 -7.49
N ARG A 73 -7.81 13.07 -8.57
CA ARG A 73 -7.17 11.79 -8.88
C ARG A 73 -5.70 11.97 -9.25
N VAL A 74 -4.86 11.07 -8.78
CA VAL A 74 -3.49 10.92 -9.27
C VAL A 74 -3.54 10.36 -10.69
N PRO A 75 -3.02 11.07 -11.71
CA PRO A 75 -3.03 10.57 -13.08
C PRO A 75 -2.00 9.45 -13.27
N THR A 76 -2.26 8.51 -14.19
CA THR A 76 -1.29 7.44 -14.53
C THR A 76 0.03 8.01 -15.03
N THR A 77 0.01 9.16 -15.70
CA THR A 77 1.21 9.85 -16.20
C THR A 77 2.17 10.25 -15.09
N TYR A 78 1.67 10.59 -13.90
CA TYR A 78 2.52 10.87 -12.72
C TYR A 78 3.32 9.63 -12.33
N LEU A 79 2.67 8.47 -12.22
CA LEU A 79 3.35 7.22 -11.85
C LEU A 79 4.38 6.80 -12.91
N ALA A 80 4.09 7.04 -14.19
CA ALA A 80 4.99 6.71 -15.29
C ALA A 80 6.24 7.61 -15.33
N SER A 81 6.15 8.86 -14.84
CA SER A 81 7.25 9.82 -14.86
C SER A 81 8.00 9.93 -13.53
N PHE A 82 7.46 9.37 -12.45
CA PHE A 82 8.04 9.45 -11.12
C PHE A 82 9.42 8.78 -11.06
N LYS A 83 10.46 9.57 -10.74
CA LYS A 83 11.85 9.11 -10.71
C LYS A 83 12.24 8.62 -9.32
N ILE A 84 12.82 7.43 -9.27
CA ILE A 84 13.35 6.83 -8.05
C ILE A 84 14.69 6.17 -8.30
N LYS A 85 15.52 6.14 -7.25
CA LYS A 85 16.68 5.24 -7.21
C LYS A 85 16.17 3.87 -6.78
N VAL A 86 16.35 2.88 -7.65
CA VAL A 86 15.96 1.49 -7.37
C VAL A 86 17.14 0.78 -6.72
N PRO A 87 17.04 0.33 -5.45
CA PRO A 87 18.09 -0.47 -4.82
C PRO A 87 18.26 -1.83 -5.52
N PRO A 88 19.41 -2.49 -5.41
CA PRO A 88 19.57 -3.89 -5.84
C PRO A 88 18.46 -4.79 -5.28
N ILE A 89 18.02 -5.77 -6.08
CA ILE A 89 16.87 -6.63 -5.73
C ILE A 89 17.09 -7.39 -4.42
N GLU A 90 18.34 -7.75 -4.10
CA GLU A 90 18.72 -8.42 -2.86
C GLU A 90 18.45 -7.55 -1.64
N LEU A 91 18.70 -6.23 -1.74
CA LEU A 91 18.41 -5.30 -0.66
C LEU A 91 16.91 -5.08 -0.50
N GLN A 92 16.17 -5.02 -1.61
CA GLN A 92 14.71 -4.92 -1.55
C GLN A 92 14.09 -6.16 -0.90
N ASN A 93 14.60 -7.36 -1.19
CA ASN A 93 14.15 -8.60 -0.57
C ASN A 93 14.48 -8.65 0.93
N LYS A 94 15.70 -8.29 1.33
CA LYS A 94 16.08 -8.17 2.75
C LYS A 94 15.19 -7.16 3.51
N PHE A 95 14.84 -6.05 2.86
CA PHE A 95 13.89 -5.09 3.41
C PHE A 95 12.50 -5.72 3.60
N ALA A 96 11.97 -6.39 2.58
CA ALA A 96 10.66 -7.05 2.62
C ALA A 96 10.57 -8.09 3.75
N GLU A 97 11.59 -8.92 3.92
CA GLU A 97 11.66 -9.92 4.99
C GLU A 97 11.62 -9.28 6.39
N ARG A 98 12.33 -8.17 6.58
CA ARG A 98 12.34 -7.44 7.86
C ARG A 98 10.98 -6.83 8.17
N VAL A 99 10.39 -6.16 7.18
CA VAL A 99 9.03 -5.59 7.31
C VAL A 99 8.05 -6.67 7.69
N GLU A 100 8.04 -7.80 6.97
CA GLU A 100 7.09 -8.89 7.24
C GLU A 100 7.23 -9.43 8.68
N LYS A 101 8.45 -9.59 9.18
CA LYS A 101 8.70 -10.01 10.57
C LYS A 101 8.15 -8.99 11.56
N ILE A 102 8.38 -7.69 11.32
CA ILE A 102 7.89 -6.61 12.19
C ILE A 102 6.35 -6.57 12.19
N GLU A 103 5.72 -6.66 11.01
CA GLU A 103 4.26 -6.65 10.88
C GLU A 103 3.63 -7.86 11.58
N LYS A 104 4.22 -9.05 11.46
CA LYS A 104 3.76 -10.26 12.18
C LYS A 104 3.89 -10.11 13.69
N LEU A 105 5.02 -9.59 14.18
CA LEU A 105 5.22 -9.35 15.61
C LEU A 105 4.21 -8.33 16.15
N SER A 106 4.01 -7.24 15.42
CA SER A 106 3.00 -6.23 15.76
C SER A 106 1.60 -6.86 15.81
N PHE A 107 1.22 -7.62 14.79
CA PHE A 107 -0.09 -8.28 14.76
C PHE A 107 -0.27 -9.26 15.94
N ASN A 108 0.71 -10.12 16.21
CA ASN A 108 0.62 -11.09 17.31
C ASN A 108 0.56 -10.42 18.69
N PHE A 109 1.17 -9.25 18.85
CA PHE A 109 1.10 -8.49 20.09
C PHE A 109 -0.26 -7.81 20.27
N TRP A 110 -0.81 -7.19 19.23
CA TRP A 110 -2.04 -6.40 19.32
C TRP A 110 -3.32 -7.21 19.12
N ALA A 111 -3.29 -8.31 18.37
CA ALA A 111 -4.48 -9.09 18.06
C ALA A 111 -5.18 -9.65 19.30
N PRO A 112 -4.48 -10.28 20.27
CA PRO A 112 -5.13 -10.77 21.49
C PRO A 112 -5.79 -9.63 22.28
N LEU A 113 -5.05 -8.53 22.51
CA LEU A 113 -5.56 -7.35 23.22
C LEU A 113 -6.80 -6.74 22.53
N PHE A 114 -6.80 -6.70 21.20
CA PHE A 114 -7.96 -6.24 20.44
C PHE A 114 -9.15 -7.19 20.63
N PHE A 115 -8.95 -8.51 20.51
CA PHE A 115 -10.03 -9.48 20.75
C PHE A 115 -10.58 -9.39 22.17
N ASP A 116 -9.73 -9.22 23.18
CA ASP A 116 -10.14 -9.09 24.58
C ASP A 116 -10.99 -7.82 24.77
N ILE A 117 -10.54 -6.66 24.28
CA ILE A 117 -11.29 -5.38 24.37
C ILE A 117 -12.67 -5.47 23.71
N PHE A 118 -12.79 -6.16 22.58
CA PHE A 118 -14.07 -6.28 21.86
C PHE A 118 -14.96 -7.43 22.38
N ASN A 119 -14.39 -8.43 23.05
CA ASN A 119 -15.15 -9.47 23.72
C ASN A 119 -15.75 -8.99 25.06
N ASP A 120 -14.99 -8.21 25.83
CA ASP A 120 -15.43 -7.64 27.12
C ASP A 120 -16.69 -6.76 26.95
N LYS A 121 -16.78 -6.01 25.84
CA LYS A 121 -17.96 -5.18 25.52
C LYS A 121 -19.21 -5.96 25.07
N ARG A 122 -19.13 -7.30 24.90
CA ARG A 122 -20.27 -8.14 24.52
C ARG A 122 -20.94 -8.85 25.70
N GLU A 123 -20.36 -8.81 26.90
CA GLU A 123 -20.94 -9.42 28.11
C GLU A 123 -21.77 -8.43 28.94
N VAL A 124 -21.85 -7.16 28.54
CA VAL A 124 -22.60 -6.08 29.24
C VAL A 124 -23.82 -5.57 28.46
N ALA A 125 -24.38 -6.36 27.54
CA ALA A 125 -25.60 -6.05 26.79
C ALA A 125 -26.71 -7.08 27.04
#